data_AF-W1Y253-F1
#
_entry.id   AF-W1Y253-F1
#
_cell.length_a   1.000
_cell.length_b   1.000
_cell.length_c   1.000
_cell.angle_alpha   90.00
_cell.angle_beta   90.00
_cell.angle_gamma   90.00
#
_symmetry.space_group_name_H-M   'P 1'
#
loop_
_entity.id
_entity.type
_entity.pdbx_description
1 polymer ?
#
loop_
_entity_poly.entity_id
_entity_poly.type
_entity_poly.pdbx_seq_one_letter_code
_entity_poly.pdbx_strand_id
1 'polypeptide(L)' 'NTKLGNYYYRGLAYYNLKQYKEAIDDFSIAIEGCPSDIRAYEKRGDAYCRIGDYDNAIKDFFMISRLEQKS' A
#
# COMPACT_ATOMS: atom_id res chain seq x y z
N ASN A 1 18.12 5.50 -4.80
CA ASN A 1 17.24 5.24 -3.64
C ASN A 1 16.13 6.26 -3.38
N THR A 2 16.07 7.41 -4.06
CA THR A 2 15.00 8.43 -3.85
C THR A 2 13.71 8.16 -4.62
N LYS A 3 13.75 7.32 -5.66
CA LYS A 3 12.61 7.11 -6.58
C LYS A 3 11.48 6.30 -5.93
N LEU A 4 11.80 5.37 -5.02
CA LEU A 4 10.82 4.48 -4.38
C LEU A 4 9.98 5.17 -3.30
N GLY A 5 10.60 6.03 -2.48
CA GLY A 5 9.86 6.86 -1.51
C GLY A 5 8.89 7.84 -2.18
N ASN A 6 9.16 8.24 -3.42
CA ASN A 6 8.31 9.15 -4.18
C ASN A 6 6.94 8.51 -4.53
N TYR A 7 6.91 7.20 -4.81
CA TYR A 7 5.65 6.50 -5.13
C TYR A 7 4.72 6.40 -3.92
N TYR A 8 5.23 6.17 -2.71
CA TYR A 8 4.38 6.16 -1.50
C TYR A 8 3.66 7.50 -1.29
N TYR A 9 4.38 8.62 -1.37
CA TYR A 9 3.79 9.94 -1.17
C TYR A 9 2.83 10.33 -2.30
N ARG A 10 3.12 9.93 -3.54
CA ARG A 10 2.20 10.14 -4.66
C ARG A 10 0.94 9.27 -4.54
N GLY A 11 1.08 8.02 -4.11
CA GLY A 11 -0.04 7.14 -3.77
C GLY A 11 -0.91 7.71 -2.65
N LEU A 12 -0.31 8.31 -1.62
CA LEU A 12 -1.05 9.04 -0.58
C LEU A 12 -1.82 10.24 -1.13
N ALA A 13 -1.24 10.99 -2.07
CA ALA A 13 -1.93 12.09 -2.72
C ALA A 13 -3.14 11.60 -3.52
N TYR A 14 -2.98 10.54 -4.32
CA TYR A 14 -4.09 9.90 -5.04
C TYR A 14 -5.17 9.37 -4.09
N TYR A 15 -4.77 8.73 -2.98
CA TYR A 15 -5.70 8.24 -1.96
C TYR A 15 -6.55 9.38 -1.37
N ASN A 16 -5.92 10.51 -1.03
CA ASN A 16 -6.62 11.69 -0.51
C ASN A 16 -7.55 12.33 -1.55
N LEU A 17 -7.22 12.21 -2.84
CA LEU A 17 -8.10 12.60 -3.96
C LEU A 17 -9.19 11.55 -4.27
N LYS A 18 -9.26 10.45 -3.51
CA LYS A 18 -10.16 9.30 -3.72
C LYS A 18 -9.92 8.56 -5.05
N GLN A 19 -8.75 8.77 -5.64
CA GLN A 19 -8.25 8.05 -6.82
C GLN A 19 -7.61 6.74 -6.38
N TYR A 20 -8.44 5.83 -5.87
CA TYR A 20 -7.95 4.65 -5.15
C TYR A 20 -7.19 3.67 -6.04
N LYS A 21 -7.53 3.55 -7.33
CA LYS A 21 -6.83 2.65 -8.26
C LYS A 21 -5.41 3.13 -8.52
N GLU A 22 -5.24 4.41 -8.80
CA GLU A 22 -3.93 5.04 -8.98
C GLU A 22 -3.11 4.99 -7.68
N ALA A 23 -3.76 5.13 -6.53
CA ALA A 23 -3.10 4.93 -5.23
C ALA A 23 -2.59 3.50 -5.05
N ILE A 24 -3.39 2.49 -5.41
CA ILE A 24 -3.01 1.07 -5.36
C ILE A 24 -1.78 0.79 -6.21
N ASP A 25 -1.73 1.31 -7.44
CA ASP A 25 -0.60 1.13 -8.35
C ASP A 25 0.69 1.71 -7.73
N ASP A 26 0.60 2.93 -7.19
CA ASP A 26 1.74 3.61 -6.57
C ASP A 26 2.20 2.92 -5.27
N PHE A 27 1.28 2.46 -4.42
CA PHE A 27 1.65 1.68 -3.24
C PHE A 27 2.26 0.34 -3.62
N SER A 28 1.82 -0.29 -4.71
CA SER A 28 2.41 -1.54 -5.19
C SER A 28 3.86 -1.35 -5.61
N ILE A 29 4.18 -0.27 -6.32
CA ILE A 29 5.57 0.07 -6.67
C ILE A 29 6.40 0.38 -5.42
N ALA A 30 5.82 1.06 -4.43
CA ALA A 30 6.49 1.32 -3.15
C ALA A 30 6.84 0.01 -2.41
N ILE A 31 5.91 -0.96 -2.39
CA ILE A 31 6.08 -2.29 -1.80
C ILE A 31 7.15 -3.10 -2.55
N GLU A 32 7.17 -3.07 -3.88
CA GLU A 32 8.22 -3.74 -4.67
C GLU A 32 9.62 -3.22 -4.33
N GLY A 33 9.72 -1.91 -4.06
CA GLY A 33 10.97 -1.27 -3.67
C GLY A 33 11.39 -1.52 -2.22
N CYS A 34 10.43 -1.67 -1.31
CA CYS A 34 10.67 -1.97 0.10
C CYS A 34 9.60 -2.97 0.60
N PRO A 35 9.82 -4.29 0.43
CA PRO A 35 8.83 -5.30 0.78
C PRO A 35 8.50 -5.40 2.27
N SER A 36 9.25 -4.70 3.13
CA SER A 36 9.03 -4.60 4.57
C SER A 36 8.39 -3.28 5.01
N ASP A 37 8.01 -2.38 4.10
CA ASP A 37 7.33 -1.13 4.47
C ASP A 37 5.86 -1.39 4.81
N ILE A 38 5.59 -1.60 6.10
CA ILE A 38 4.25 -1.85 6.66
C ILE A 38 3.26 -0.76 6.22
N ARG A 39 3.68 0.51 6.18
CA ARG A 39 2.79 1.63 5.86
C ARG A 39 2.26 1.57 4.44
N ALA A 40 3.05 1.02 3.51
CA ALA A 40 2.62 0.87 2.13
C ALA A 40 1.55 -0.24 1.99
N TYR A 41 1.68 -1.35 2.74
CA TYR A 41 0.63 -2.38 2.82
C TYR A 41 -0.64 -1.83 3.48
N GLU A 42 -0.52 -1.08 4.59
CA GLU A 42 -1.68 -0.46 5.25
C GLU A 42 -2.48 0.41 4.28
N LYS A 43 -1.79 1.30 3.56
CA LYS A 43 -2.46 2.24 2.64
C LYS A 43 -3.02 1.57 1.39
N ARG A 44 -2.37 0.52 0.89
CA ARG A 44 -2.91 -0.27 -0.23
C ARG A 44 -4.12 -1.09 0.20
N GLY A 45 -4.09 -1.71 1.39
CA GLY A 45 -5.21 -2.41 1.98
C GLY A 45 -6.42 -1.50 2.20
N ASP A 46 -6.20 -0.30 2.74
CA ASP A 46 -7.22 0.74 2.84
C ASP A 46 -7.81 1.10 1.47
N ALA A 47 -6.97 1.31 0.46
CA ALA A 47 -7.42 1.66 -0.89
C ALA A 47 -8.24 0.54 -1.54
N TYR A 48 -7.85 -0.73 -1.35
CA TYR A 48 -8.63 -1.89 -1.77
C TYR A 48 -10.00 -1.95 -1.09
N CYS A 49 -10.07 -1.70 0.23
CA CYS A 49 -11.34 -1.59 0.95
C CYS A 49 -12.25 -0.49 0.36
N ARG A 50 -11.68 0.64 -0.07
CA ARG A 50 -12.45 1.76 -0.65
C ARG A 50 -13.05 1.45 -2.01
N ILE A 51 -12.50 0.50 -2.77
CA ILE A 51 -13.05 0.04 -4.05
C ILE A 51 -13.84 -1.27 -3.94
N GLY A 52 -13.97 -1.83 -2.74
CA GLY A 52 -14.69 -3.08 -2.50
C GLY A 52 -13.91 -4.36 -2.81
N ASP A 53 -12.60 -4.26 -3.04
CA ASP A 53 -11.72 -5.41 -3.26
C ASP A 53 -11.20 -5.96 -1.93
N TYR A 54 -12.09 -6.58 -1.16
CA TYR A 54 -11.77 -7.05 0.18
C TYR A 54 -10.77 -8.20 0.19
N ASP A 55 -10.72 -9.01 -0.87
CA ASP A 55 -9.79 -10.13 -0.97
C ASP A 55 -8.33 -9.66 -1.00
N ASN A 56 -8.03 -8.61 -1.76
CA ASN A 56 -6.69 -8.04 -1.78
C ASN A 56 -6.39 -7.21 -0.54
N ALA A 57 -7.38 -6.55 0.05
CA ALA A 57 -7.20 -5.88 1.35
C ALA A 57 -6.81 -6.87 2.46
N ILE A 58 -7.48 -8.01 2.56
CA ILE A 58 -7.17 -9.07 3.54
C ILE A 58 -5.74 -9.58 3.37
N LYS A 59 -5.28 -9.76 2.13
CA LYS A 59 -3.89 -10.17 1.85
C LYS A 59 -2.89 -9.14 2.36
N ASP A 60 -3.14 -7.85 2.13
CA ASP A 60 -2.27 -6.78 2.60
C ASP A 60 -2.22 -6.72 4.14
N PHE A 61 -3.36 -6.83 4.82
CA PHE A 61 -3.39 -6.87 6.28
C PHE A 61 -2.71 -8.12 6.86
N PHE A 62 -2.86 -9.28 6.22
CA PHE A 62 -2.13 -10.48 6.62
C PHE A 62 -0.61 -10.31 6.47
N MET A 63 -0.16 -9.62 5.43
CA MET A 63 1.25 -9.31 5.25
C MET A 63 1.80 -8.41 6.35
N ILE A 64 1.02 -7.45 6.86
CA ILE A 64 1.41 -6.62 8.01
C ILE A 64 1.68 -7.49 9.24
N SER A 65 0.71 -8.33 9.64
CA SER A 65 0.89 -9.21 10.81
C SER A 65 2.08 -10.17 10.67
N ARG A 66 2.42 -10.57 9.43
CA ARG A 66 3.60 -11.40 9.15
C ARG A 66 4.92 -10.62 9.28
N LEU A 67 4.92 -9.33 8.93
CA LEU A 67 6.10 -8.47 9.04
C LEU A 67 6.36 -8.07 10.49
N GLU A 68 5.32 -7.76 11.27
CA GLU A 68 5.45 -7.44 12.70
C GLU A 68 6.00 -8.62 13.53
N GLN A 69 5.66 -9.86 13.16
CA GLN A 69 6.23 -11.05 13.81
C GLN A 69 7.73 -11.26 13.53
N LYS A 70 8.29 -10.55 12.55
CA LYS A 70 9.69 -10.68 12.13
C LYS A 70 10.58 -9.53 12.61
N SER A 71 10.00 -8.44 13.12
CA SER A 71 10.71 -7.29 13.69
C SER A 71 11.00 -7.50 15.17
#